data_AF-A0AAW9EEJ9-F1
#
_entry.id   AF-A0AAW9EEJ9-F1
#
_cell.length_a   1.000
_cell.length_b   1.000
_cell.length_c   1.000
_cell.angle_alpha   90.00
_cell.angle_beta   90.00
_cell.angle_gamma   90.00
#
_symmetry.space_group_name_H-M   'P 1'
#
loop_
_entity.id
_entity.type
_entity.pdbx_description
1 polymer ?
#
loop_
_entity_poly.entity_id
_entity_poly.type
_entity_poly.pdbx_seq_one_letter_code
_entity_poly.pdbx_strand_id
1 'polypeptide(L)'
;GTMRRLSEIALAIADDCGVKLDFQATDKNIANWYYCGSALHQIERLQEAGDVKAFIDDDTLFVKDDDKALKSRLRILNMNSGMIGIPK
;
A
#
# COMPACT_ATOMS: atom_id res chain seq x y z
N GLY A 1 8.70 6.22 23.21
CA GLY A 1 8.07 6.63 21.94
C GLY A 1 6.66 6.11 21.90
N THR A 2 5.73 6.82 21.27
CA THR A 2 4.37 6.33 21.05
C THR A 2 4.40 5.16 20.05
N MET A 3 3.72 4.06 20.37
CA MET A 3 3.47 2.96 19.44
C MET A 3 2.10 3.18 18.80
N ARG A 4 2.01 3.06 17.48
CA ARG A 4 0.75 3.02 16.74
C ARG A 4 0.69 1.78 15.88
N ARG A 5 -0.51 1.30 15.60
CA ARG A 5 -0.68 0.18 14.66
C ARG A 5 -0.43 0.65 13.24
N LEU A 6 0.13 -0.22 12.41
CA LEU A 6 0.36 0.05 11.00
C LEU A 6 -0.96 0.39 10.29
N SER A 7 -2.04 -0.32 10.64
CA SER A 7 -3.40 -0.06 10.16
C SER A 7 -3.91 1.34 10.50
N GLU A 8 -3.66 1.83 11.72
CA GLU A 8 -4.05 3.18 12.15
C GLU A 8 -3.27 4.27 11.43
N ILE A 9 -1.98 4.05 11.20
CA ILE A 9 -1.13 4.98 10.44
C ILE A 9 -1.61 5.03 8.99
N ALA A 10 -1.87 3.87 8.37
CA ALA A 10 -2.37 3.79 7.01
C ALA A 10 -3.73 4.48 6.85
N LEU A 11 -4.61 4.37 7.85
CA LEU A 11 -5.90 5.05 7.85
C LEU A 11 -5.75 6.56 7.89
N ALA A 12 -4.90 7.07 8.78
CA ALA A 12 -4.63 8.51 8.85
C ALA A 12 -4.06 9.06 7.52
N ILE A 13 -3.18 8.31 6.85
CA ILE A 13 -2.64 8.69 5.55
C ILE A 13 -3.74 8.67 4.48
N ALA A 14 -4.62 7.67 4.48
CA ALA A 14 -5.74 7.60 3.54
C ALA A 14 -6.69 8.80 3.72
N ASP A 15 -7.00 9.17 4.96
CA ASP A 15 -7.82 10.33 5.32
C ASP A 15 -7.16 11.64 4.86
N ASP A 16 -5.86 11.82 5.11
CA ASP A 16 -5.07 12.97 4.64
C ASP A 16 -5.06 13.09 3.11
N CYS A 17 -5.10 11.95 2.42
CA CYS A 17 -5.14 11.90 0.95
C CYS A 17 -6.57 11.98 0.38
N GLY A 18 -7.61 11.91 1.22
CA GLY A 18 -9.00 11.90 0.78
C GLY A 18 -9.42 10.62 0.03
N VAL A 19 -8.76 9.49 0.27
CA VAL A 19 -9.01 8.20 -0.40
C VAL A 19 -9.48 7.14 0.61
N LYS A 20 -10.03 6.03 0.10
CA LYS A 20 -10.38 4.87 0.94
C LYS A 20 -9.13 4.07 1.30
N LEU A 21 -9.17 3.34 2.41
CA LEU A 21 -8.11 2.38 2.78
C LEU A 21 -8.52 0.95 2.45
N ASP A 22 -7.68 0.22 1.71
CA ASP A 22 -7.70 -1.23 1.60
C ASP A 22 -6.44 -1.81 2.28
N PHE A 23 -6.60 -2.23 3.53
CA PHE A 23 -5.53 -2.77 4.35
C PHE A 23 -5.57 -4.29 4.36
N GLN A 24 -4.57 -4.92 3.72
CA GLN A 24 -4.42 -6.37 3.61
C GLN A 24 -3.10 -6.89 4.21
N ALA A 25 -2.22 -5.98 4.62
CA ALA A 25 -0.97 -6.32 5.29
C ALA A 25 -1.22 -6.94 6.67
N THR A 26 -0.20 -7.63 7.19
CA THR A 26 -0.20 -8.11 8.56
C THR A 26 -0.01 -6.93 9.50
N ASP A 27 -1.03 -6.65 10.33
CA ASP A 27 -0.98 -5.52 11.24
C ASP A 27 0.12 -5.71 12.30
N LYS A 28 0.88 -4.65 12.55
CA LYS A 28 2.05 -4.66 13.43
C LYS A 28 2.22 -3.32 14.12
N ASN A 29 2.90 -3.31 15.26
CA ASN A 29 3.19 -2.07 15.99
C ASN A 29 4.39 -1.38 15.36
N ILE A 30 4.21 -0.11 14.99
CA ILE A 30 5.29 0.75 14.50
C ILE A 30 5.72 1.67 15.64
N ALA A 31 6.97 1.51 16.06
CA ALA A 31 7.57 2.36 17.08
C ALA A 31 8.02 3.69 16.47
N ASN A 32 7.86 4.78 17.21
CA ASN A 32 8.41 6.10 16.86
C ASN A 32 7.92 6.64 15.51
N TRP A 33 6.67 6.38 15.14
CA TRP A 33 6.08 6.98 13.95
C TRP A 33 5.90 8.50 14.14
N TYR A 34 6.74 9.27 13.45
CA TYR A 34 6.66 10.73 13.39
C TYR A 34 6.97 11.19 11.96
N TYR A 35 5.94 11.62 11.24
CA TYR A 35 6.06 12.22 9.93
C TYR A 35 4.85 13.11 9.63
N CYS A 36 5.11 14.31 9.10
CA CYS A 36 4.11 15.30 8.73
C CYS A 36 4.61 16.02 7.47
N GLY A 37 4.51 15.34 6.32
CA GLY A 37 4.99 15.82 5.03
C GLY A 37 3.97 15.56 3.92
N SER A 38 4.40 15.66 2.66
CA SER A 38 3.51 15.42 1.52
C SER A 38 2.96 13.99 1.51
N ALA A 39 1.73 13.81 1.01
CA ALA A 39 1.05 12.51 0.88
C ALA A 39 1.97 11.41 0.31
N LEU A 40 2.68 11.72 -0.79
CA LEU A 40 3.60 10.78 -1.43
C LEU A 40 4.70 10.29 -0.47
N HIS A 41 5.35 11.22 0.24
CA HIS A 41 6.37 10.82 1.22
C HIS A 41 5.78 10.13 2.45
N GLN A 42 4.53 10.41 2.84
CA GLN A 42 3.87 9.66 3.91
C GLN A 42 3.73 8.18 3.51
N ILE A 43 3.33 7.92 2.26
CA ILE A 43 3.19 6.57 1.70
C ILE A 43 4.55 5.88 1.57
N GLU A 44 5.58 6.55 1.07
CA GLU A 44 6.96 6.01 1.01
C GLU A 44 7.45 5.59 2.40
N ARG A 45 7.28 6.45 3.40
CA ARG A 45 7.70 6.16 4.76
C ARG A 45 6.87 5.05 5.42
N LEU A 46 5.59 4.93 5.06
CA LEU A 46 4.72 3.83 5.49
C LEU A 46 5.26 2.50 4.97
N GLN A 47 5.71 2.46 3.71
CA GLN A 47 6.33 1.27 3.11
C GLN A 47 7.61 0.88 3.83
N GLU A 48 8.50 1.84 4.06
CA GLU A 48 9.78 1.61 4.75
C GLU A 48 9.60 1.15 6.20
N ALA A 49 8.76 1.85 6.97
CA ALA A 49 8.55 1.53 8.39
C ALA A 49 7.75 0.25 8.58
N GLY A 50 6.79 0.01 7.69
CA GLY A 50 5.89 -1.13 7.75
C GLY A 50 6.44 -2.39 7.12
N ASP A 51 7.48 -2.31 6.28
CA ASP A 51 7.92 -3.41 5.40
C ASP A 51 6.74 -3.97 4.60
N VAL A 52 6.07 -3.07 3.87
CA VAL A 52 4.84 -3.30 3.10
C VAL A 52 4.92 -2.59 1.75
N LYS A 53 4.09 -3.02 0.77
CA LYS A 53 3.81 -2.19 -0.41
C LYS A 53 2.59 -1.34 -0.15
N ALA A 54 2.71 -0.06 -0.45
CA ALA A 54 1.62 0.91 -0.35
C ALA A 54 1.57 1.81 -1.58
N PHE A 55 0.39 1.96 -2.16
CA PHE A 55 0.18 2.81 -3.34
C PHE A 55 -1.30 3.20 -3.44
N ILE A 56 -1.56 4.34 -4.07
CA ILE A 56 -2.92 4.77 -4.41
C ILE A 56 -3.22 4.32 -5.84
N ASP A 57 -4.38 3.70 -6.03
CA ASP A 57 -4.95 3.38 -7.33
C ASP A 57 -6.43 3.77 -7.32
N ASP A 58 -6.86 4.50 -8.34
CA ASP A 58 -8.12 5.26 -8.36
C ASP A 58 -8.31 6.08 -7.05
N ASP A 59 -9.32 5.75 -6.26
CA ASP A 59 -9.66 6.42 -4.98
C ASP A 59 -9.35 5.53 -3.76
N THR A 60 -8.36 4.64 -3.86
CA THR A 60 -8.02 3.70 -2.77
C THR A 60 -6.52 3.61 -2.52
N LEU A 61 -6.10 3.86 -1.28
CA LEU A 61 -4.79 3.50 -0.76
C LEU A 61 -4.79 2.00 -0.43
N PHE A 62 -4.01 1.23 -1.19
CA PHE A 62 -3.77 -0.18 -0.92
C PHE A 62 -2.54 -0.33 -0.03
N VAL A 63 -2.62 -1.14 1.01
CA VAL A 63 -1.48 -1.51 1.87
C VAL A 63 -1.45 -3.02 2.04
N LYS A 64 -0.41 -3.67 1.55
CA LYS A 64 -0.27 -5.14 1.53
C LYS A 64 1.11 -5.59 1.97
N ASP A 65 1.23 -6.82 2.45
CA ASP A 65 2.55 -7.45 2.67
C ASP A 65 3.35 -7.43 1.35
N ASP A 66 4.66 -7.18 1.43
CA ASP A 66 5.50 -6.99 0.24
C ASP A 66 5.47 -8.20 -0.71
N ASP A 67 5.50 -9.39 -0.11
CA ASP A 67 5.57 -10.72 -0.72
C ASP A 67 4.23 -11.29 -1.19
N LYS A 68 3.10 -10.65 -0.86
CA LYS A 68 1.76 -11.16 -1.19
C LYS A 68 1.09 -10.38 -2.30
N ALA A 69 0.40 -11.07 -3.20
CA ALA A 69 -0.52 -10.43 -4.13
C ALA A 69 -1.74 -9.85 -3.39
N LEU A 70 -2.41 -8.86 -4.00
CA LEU A 70 -3.69 -8.35 -3.50
C LEU A 70 -4.72 -9.49 -3.48
N LYS A 71 -5.28 -9.75 -2.30
CA LYS A 71 -6.43 -10.63 -2.11
C LYS A 71 -7.60 -9.92 -2.78
N SER A 72 -8.22 -10.53 -3.79
CA SER A 72 -9.37 -10.01 -4.58
C SER A 72 -9.09 -9.22 -5.88
N ARG A 73 -7.84 -9.01 -6.32
CA ARG A 73 -7.52 -8.44 -7.65
C ARG A 73 -6.68 -9.37 -8.54
N LEU A 74 -7.02 -10.66 -8.59
CA LEU A 74 -6.47 -11.56 -9.62
C LEU A 74 -6.98 -11.14 -11.00
N ARG A 75 -6.23 -10.30 -11.72
CA ARG A 75 -6.38 -10.23 -13.19
C ARG A 75 -5.70 -11.47 -13.76
N ILE A 76 -6.50 -12.43 -14.22
CA ILE A 76 -5.98 -13.53 -15.05
C ILE A 76 -5.45 -12.87 -16.34
N LEU A 77 -4.14 -12.81 -16.49
CA LEU A 77 -3.49 -12.46 -17.75
C LEU A 77 -3.70 -13.64 -18.71
N ASN A 78 -4.80 -13.63 -19.47
CA ASN A 78 -4.97 -14.54 -20.59
C ASN A 78 -4.12 -14.02 -21.76
N MET A 79 -3.38 -14.92 -22.43
CA MET A 79 -2.59 -14.65 -23.64
C MET A 79 -3.37 -13.91 -24.74
N ASN A 80 -4.70 -13.95 -24.71
CA ASN A 80 -5.59 -13.19 -25.61
C ASN A 80 -5.66 -11.67 -25.33
N SER A 81 -5.07 -11.15 -24.25
CA SER A 81 -5.09 -9.70 -23.95
C SER A 81 -4.00 -8.89 -24.67
N GLY A 82 -3.36 -9.45 -25.71
CA GLY A 82 -2.57 -8.66 -26.65
C GLY A 82 -1.14 -8.31 -26.22
N MET A 83 -0.52 -9.04 -25.29
CA MET A 83 0.93 -8.98 -25.14
C MET A 83 1.60 -9.80 -26.25
N ILE A 84 1.57 -9.25 -27.48
CA ILE A 84 2.46 -9.69 -28.55
C ILE A 84 3.83 -9.10 -28.28
N GLY A 85 4.75 -9.95 -27.86
CA GLY A 85 6.17 -9.68 -27.87
C GLY A 85 6.89 -11.00 -28.05
N ILE A 86 6.96 -11.50 -29.29
CA ILE A 86 7.94 -12.54 -29.65
C ILE A 86 9.23 -11.76 -29.96
N PRO A 87 10.28 -11.85 -29.11
CA PRO A 87 11.57 -11.26 -29.45
C PRO A 87 12.18 -12.03 -30.63
N LYS A 88 12.78 -11.31 -31.58
CA LYS A 88 13.73 -11.86 -32.56
C LYS A 88 15.13 -11.86 -31.99
#